data_AF-A0A2B7GQJ7-F1
#
_entry.id   AF-A0A2B7GQJ7-F1
#
_cell.length_a   1.000
_cell.length_b   1.000
_cell.length_c   1.000
_cell.angle_alpha   90.00
_cell.angle_beta   90.00
_cell.angle_gamma   90.00
#
_symmetry.space_group_name_H-M   'P 1'
#
loop_
_entity.id
_entity.type
_entity.pdbx_description
1 polymer ?
#
loop_
_entity_poly.entity_id
_entity_poly.type
_entity_poly.pdbx_seq_one_letter_code
_entity_poly.pdbx_strand_id
1 'polypeptide(L)'
;MSRPAFDAEVALDLAVNTVPFLIMAFFVAVFAVFNPWGFDPLQSTIQFAVLLSTMGTLAFVTYLAARVIETDDRTRYDTGEP
;
A
#
# COMPACT_ATOMS: atom_id res chain seq x y z
N MET A 1 0.64 6.06 -27.06
CA MET A 1 -0.43 5.26 -26.42
C MET A 1 -1.55 6.19 -25.99
N SER A 2 -2.82 5.78 -26.15
CA SER A 2 -3.99 6.55 -25.73
C SER A 2 -4.02 6.68 -24.20
N ARG A 3 -4.15 7.91 -23.67
CA ARG A 3 -4.22 8.24 -22.22
C ARG A 3 -5.03 7.28 -21.34
N PRO A 4 -6.20 6.74 -21.77
CA PRO A 4 -7.00 5.83 -20.93
C PRO A 4 -6.30 4.53 -20.50
N ALA A 5 -5.35 4.03 -21.30
CA ALA A 5 -4.64 2.79 -20.97
C ALA A 5 -3.60 3.01 -19.85
N PHE A 6 -2.93 4.16 -19.86
CA PHE A 6 -1.96 4.54 -18.83
C PHE A 6 -2.64 4.77 -17.48
N ASP A 7 -3.78 5.49 -17.47
CA ASP A 7 -4.55 5.74 -16.25
C ASP A 7 -5.05 4.43 -15.61
N ALA A 8 -5.45 3.45 -16.43
CA ALA A 8 -5.90 2.15 -15.94
C ALA A 8 -4.75 1.31 -15.33
N GLU A 9 -3.55 1.38 -15.91
CA GLU A 9 -2.37 0.67 -15.43
C GLU A 9 -1.89 1.25 -14.08
N VAL A 10 -1.81 2.57 -13.98
CA VAL A 10 -1.49 3.28 -12.72
C VAL A 10 -2.53 2.97 -11.63
N ALA A 11 -3.81 3.02 -11.98
CA ALA A 11 -4.88 2.69 -11.04
C ALA A 11 -4.82 1.22 -10.59
N LEU A 12 -4.47 0.30 -11.50
CA LEU A 12 -4.30 -1.11 -11.20
C LEU A 12 -3.13 -1.34 -10.25
N ASP A 13 -1.96 -0.75 -10.50
CA ASP A 13 -0.79 -0.88 -9.64
C ASP A 13 -1.06 -0.37 -8.21
N LEU A 14 -1.72 0.80 -8.12
CA LEU A 14 -2.09 1.37 -6.84
C LEU A 14 -3.12 0.49 -6.11
N ALA A 15 -4.09 -0.07 -6.82
CA ALA A 15 -5.09 -0.98 -6.26
C ALA A 15 -4.47 -2.31 -5.80
N VAL A 16 -3.56 -2.90 -6.59
CA VAL A 16 -2.87 -4.16 -6.29
C VAL A 16 -2.06 -4.06 -5.00
N ASN A 17 -1.53 -2.88 -4.65
CA ASN A 17 -0.86 -2.67 -3.37
C ASN A 17 -1.80 -2.22 -2.24
N THR A 18 -2.79 -1.37 -2.54
CA THR A 18 -3.70 -0.81 -1.53
C THR A 18 -4.67 -1.86 -0.99
N VAL A 19 -5.20 -2.75 -1.83
CA VAL A 19 -6.16 -3.78 -1.41
C VAL A 19 -5.55 -4.75 -0.39
N PRO A 20 -4.37 -5.36 -0.63
CA PRO A 20 -3.70 -6.19 0.38
C PRO A 20 -3.42 -5.41 1.67
N PHE A 21 -3.00 -4.15 1.59
CA PHE A 21 -2.78 -3.31 2.75
C PHE A 21 -4.05 -3.16 3.61
N LEU A 22 -5.19 -2.87 2.97
CA LEU A 22 -6.48 -2.70 3.67
C LEU A 22 -6.94 -4.02 4.31
N ILE A 23 -6.78 -5.14 3.62
CA ILE A 23 -7.11 -6.46 4.17
C ILE A 23 -6.26 -6.76 5.41
N MET A 24 -4.94 -6.54 5.32
CA MET A 24 -4.05 -6.71 6.48
C MET A 24 -4.43 -5.79 7.64
N ALA A 25 -4.68 -4.51 7.36
CA ALA A 25 -5.08 -3.53 8.38
C ALA A 25 -6.37 -3.94 9.09
N PHE A 26 -7.36 -4.42 8.33
CA PHE A 26 -8.61 -4.94 8.87
C PHE A 26 -8.36 -6.09 9.86
N PHE A 27 -7.61 -7.11 9.46
CA PHE A 27 -7.36 -8.26 10.32
C PHE A 27 -6.46 -7.95 11.53
N VAL A 28 -5.46 -7.09 11.36
CA VAL A 28 -4.65 -6.59 12.47
C VAL A 28 -5.54 -5.89 13.50
N ALA A 29 -6.44 -5.00 13.05
CA ALA A 29 -7.36 -4.31 13.95
C ALA A 29 -8.33 -5.29 14.65
N VAL A 30 -8.91 -6.22 13.90
CA VAL A 30 -9.84 -7.23 14.45
C VAL A 30 -9.13 -8.08 15.51
N PHE A 31 -7.94 -8.63 15.22
CA PHE A 31 -7.23 -9.50 16.15
C PHE A 31 -6.53 -8.76 17.29
N ALA A 32 -6.27 -7.46 17.15
CA ALA A 32 -5.82 -6.63 18.26
C ALA A 32 -6.90 -6.46 19.34
N VAL A 33 -8.19 -6.45 18.94
CA VAL A 33 -9.33 -6.26 19.86
C VAL A 33 -9.98 -7.59 20.25
N PHE A 34 -10.18 -8.48 19.29
CA PHE A 34 -10.87 -9.76 19.44
C PHE A 34 -9.93 -10.91 19.08
N ASN A 35 -9.12 -11.34 20.03
CA ASN A 35 -8.24 -12.50 19.86
C ASN A 35 -8.84 -13.75 20.51
N PRO A 36 -9.42 -14.70 19.74
CA PRO A 36 -10.01 -15.92 20.29
C PRO A 36 -8.98 -16.98 20.72
N TRP A 37 -7.70 -16.80 20.38
CA TRP A 37 -6.63 -17.74 20.71
C TRP A 37 -5.78 -17.32 21.92
N GLY A 38 -6.11 -16.19 22.54
CA GLY A 38 -5.38 -15.64 23.69
C GLY A 38 -4.17 -14.77 23.30
N PHE A 39 -3.67 -13.99 24.26
CA PHE A 39 -2.59 -13.03 24.05
C PHE A 39 -1.34 -13.46 24.82
N ASP A 40 -0.41 -14.13 24.15
CA ASP A 40 0.94 -14.35 24.67
C ASP A 40 1.82 -13.14 24.29
N PRO A 41 2.39 -12.40 25.26
CA PRO A 41 3.09 -11.15 24.97
C PRO A 41 4.25 -11.30 23.99
N LEU A 42 5.02 -12.38 24.07
CA LEU A 42 6.18 -12.57 23.21
C LEU A 42 5.74 -12.94 21.78
N GLN A 43 4.89 -13.96 21.67
CA GLN A 43 4.40 -14.45 20.38
C GLN A 43 3.59 -13.38 19.64
N SER A 44 2.63 -12.73 20.33
CA SER A 44 1.80 -11.69 19.73
C SER A 44 2.64 -10.48 19.31
N THR A 45 3.62 -10.07 20.11
CA THR A 45 4.52 -8.95 19.74
C THR A 45 5.30 -9.27 18.47
N ILE A 46 5.91 -10.46 18.37
CA ILE A 46 6.67 -10.87 17.18
C ILE A 46 5.75 -10.93 15.96
N GLN A 47 4.55 -11.52 16.10
CA GLN A 47 3.56 -11.61 15.03
C GLN A 47 3.15 -10.22 14.52
N PHE A 48 2.73 -9.33 15.42
CA PHE A 48 2.33 -7.98 15.04
C PHE A 48 3.51 -7.16 14.51
N ALA A 49 4.71 -7.32 15.05
CA ALA A 49 5.90 -6.64 14.53
C ALA A 49 6.17 -7.02 13.07
N VAL A 50 6.13 -8.31 12.72
CA VAL A 50 6.31 -8.79 11.35
C VAL A 50 5.20 -8.29 10.41
N LEU A 51 3.94 -8.32 10.87
CA LEU A 51 2.82 -7.82 10.07
C LEU A 51 2.91 -6.32 9.84
N LEU A 52 3.14 -5.54 10.90
CA LEU A 52 3.25 -4.09 10.82
C LEU A 52 4.48 -3.65 10.03
N SER A 53 5.61 -4.36 10.11
CA SER A 53 6.78 -4.06 9.27
C SER A 53 6.51 -4.32 7.80
N THR A 54 5.79 -5.40 7.49
CA THR A 54 5.38 -5.73 6.12
C THR A 54 4.40 -4.70 5.57
N MET A 55 3.39 -4.34 6.35
CA MET A 55 2.44 -3.28 6.02
C MET A 55 3.14 -1.93 5.82
N GLY A 56 4.07 -1.58 6.71
CA GLY A 56 4.85 -0.34 6.63
C GLY A 56 5.72 -0.30 5.37
N THR A 57 6.38 -1.41 5.05
CA THR A 57 7.16 -1.54 3.81
C THR A 57 6.26 -1.38 2.59
N LEU A 58 5.14 -2.10 2.52
CA LEU A 58 4.19 -2.02 1.41
C LEU A 58 3.66 -0.59 1.24
N ALA A 59 3.26 0.07 2.32
CA ALA A 59 2.80 1.46 2.29
C ALA A 59 3.91 2.41 1.80
N PHE A 60 5.15 2.21 2.25
CA PHE A 60 6.29 2.99 1.83
C PHE A 60 6.57 2.84 0.32
N VAL A 61 6.61 1.62 -0.21
CA VAL A 61 6.85 1.40 -1.65
C VAL A 61 5.70 1.96 -2.48
N THR A 62 4.45 1.78 -2.02
CA THR A 62 3.26 2.33 -2.67
C THR A 62 3.29 3.85 -2.74
N TYR A 63 3.70 4.50 -1.64
CA TYR A 63 3.87 5.95 -1.59
C TYR A 63 4.94 6.44 -2.57
N LEU A 64 6.09 5.74 -2.62
CA LEU A 64 7.14 6.06 -3.58
C LEU A 64 6.65 5.92 -5.03
N ALA A 65 5.93 4.85 -5.36
CA ALA A 65 5.35 4.67 -6.68
C ALA A 65 4.41 5.83 -7.05
N ALA A 66 3.48 6.19 -6.16
CA ALA A 66 2.57 7.32 -6.38
C ALA A 66 3.31 8.65 -6.58
N ARG A 67 4.36 8.91 -5.79
CA ARG A 67 5.18 10.12 -5.86
C ARG A 67 5.96 10.22 -7.18
N VAL A 68 6.49 9.10 -7.68
CA VAL A 68 7.21 9.05 -8.96
C VAL A 68 6.26 9.39 -10.11
N ILE A 69 5.06 8.79 -10.11
CA ILE A 69 4.04 9.04 -11.14
C ILE A 69 3.62 10.52 -11.17
N GLU A 70 3.38 11.13 -10.01
CA GLU A 70 3.04 12.56 -9.91
C GLU A 70 4.16 13.48 -10.46
N THR A 71 5.41 13.06 -10.31
CA THR A 71 6.58 13.82 -10.77
C THR A 71 6.73 13.74 -12.28
N ASP A 72 6.53 12.56 -12.86
CA ASP A 72 6.57 12.34 -14.31
C ASP A 72 5.45 13.13 -15.02
N ASP A 73 4.23 13.09 -14.49
CA ASP A 73 3.08 13.84 -15.05
C ASP A 73 3.31 15.36 -15.02
N ARG A 74 3.86 15.89 -13.92
CA ARG A 74 4.20 17.32 -13.78
C ARG A 74 5.27 17.73 -14.79
N THR A 75 6.30 16.91 -14.97
CA THR A 75 7.40 17.19 -15.90
C THR A 75 6.92 17.22 -17.35
N ARG A 76 6.03 16.29 -17.73
CA ARG A 76 5.42 16.24 -19.07
C ARG A 76 4.56 17.46 -19.39
N TYR A 77 3.82 17.97 -18.39
CA TYR A 77 3.02 19.18 -18.53
C TYR A 77 3.90 20.43 -18.76
N ASP A 78 5.02 20.54 -18.05
CA ASP A 78 5.92 21.70 -18.14
C ASP A 78 6.75 21.73 -19.44
N THR A 79 7.07 20.57 -20.03
CA THR A 79 7.77 20.50 -21.32
C THR A 79 6.86 20.70 -22.55
N GLY A 80 5.54 20.83 -22.36
CA GLY A 80 4.61 21.20 -23.44
C GLY A 80 4.40 20.17 -24.55
N GLU A 81 4.85 18.93 -24.38
CA GLU A 81 4.61 17.83 -25.32
C GLU A 81 3.40 16.98 -24.88
N PRO A 82 2.27 17.01 -25.64
CA PRO A 82 1.03 16.33 -25.26
C PRO A 82 1.04 14.81 -25.35
#